data_AF-A0AAE3T6I3-F1
#
_entry.id   AF-A0AAE3T6I3-F1
#
_cell.length_a   1.000
_cell.length_b   1.000
_cell.length_c   1.000
_cell.angle_alpha   90.00
_cell.angle_beta   90.00
_cell.angle_gamma   90.00
#
_symmetry.space_group_name_H-M   'P 1'
#
loop_
_entity.id
_entity.type
_entity.pdbx_description
1 polymer ?
#
loop_
_entity_poly.entity_id
_entity_poly.type
_entity_poly.pdbx_seq_one_letter_code
_entity_poly.pdbx_strand_id
1 'polypeptide(L)'
;MRRLYADHCKTFIEDCERNQIAEKLRQSFKDMRGREPGQSELQSWRNSLRTLAMIFSRAGLMNQGVMLEFELPMTSTRVDCLLCGYGADGVPTAVAIELKQWTETEESAGDHEVTTFLAGCQRDVLHPSVQAGQYAMRLRDHHEACYADLNPVRVAACAYLHNYIAREHARR
;
A
#
# COMPACT_ATOMS: atom_id res chain seq x y z
N MET A 1 2.74 14.62 8.47
CA MET A 1 2.10 13.30 8.24
C MET A 1 2.87 12.20 8.94
N ARG A 2 2.17 11.18 9.44
CA ARG A 2 2.78 10.00 10.09
C ARG A 2 2.91 8.87 9.06
N ARG A 3 4.06 8.19 9.10
CA ARG A 3 4.42 7.03 8.27
C ARG A 3 5.43 6.19 9.05
N LEU A 4 5.48 4.88 8.80
CA LEU A 4 6.43 4.01 9.51
C LEU A 4 7.78 3.87 8.81
N TYR A 5 7.82 4.14 7.51
CA TYR A 5 9.04 4.08 6.72
C TYR A 5 8.99 5.09 5.59
N ALA A 6 10.13 5.69 5.25
CA ALA A 6 10.32 6.34 3.97
C ALA A 6 11.78 6.34 3.55
N ASP A 7 12.02 5.98 2.29
CA ASP A 7 13.32 6.04 1.65
C ASP A 7 13.13 6.00 0.12
N HIS A 8 14.21 5.92 -0.64
CA HIS A 8 14.16 5.58 -2.06
C HIS A 8 13.91 4.08 -2.25
N CYS A 9 13.31 3.71 -3.39
CA CYS A 9 13.03 2.31 -3.74
C CYS A 9 14.28 1.43 -3.68
N LYS A 10 15.46 1.96 -4.07
CA LYS A 10 16.72 1.24 -3.93
C LYS A 10 16.98 0.78 -2.49
N THR A 11 16.93 1.70 -1.52
CA THR A 11 17.15 1.37 -0.11
C THR A 11 16.08 0.43 0.42
N PHE A 12 14.82 0.64 0.03
CA PHE A 12 13.73 -0.26 0.41
C PHE A 12 13.94 -1.69 -0.09
N ILE A 13 14.41 -1.86 -1.34
CA ILE A 13 14.74 -3.16 -1.91
C ILE A 13 15.87 -3.81 -1.09
N GLU A 14 16.96 -3.08 -0.84
CA GLU A 14 18.10 -3.57 -0.04
C GLU A 14 17.66 -3.96 1.39
N ASP A 15 16.79 -3.18 2.01
CA ASP A 15 16.23 -3.45 3.34
C ASP A 15 15.35 -4.72 3.35
N CYS A 16 14.61 -4.97 2.26
CA CYS A 16 13.83 -6.20 2.11
C CYS A 16 14.75 -7.41 1.90
N GLU A 17 15.76 -7.30 1.04
CA GLU A 17 16.74 -8.36 0.77
C GLU A 17 17.53 -8.77 2.02
N ARG A 18 17.86 -7.80 2.88
CA ARG A 18 18.54 -8.02 4.16
C ARG A 18 17.60 -8.44 5.29
N ASN A 19 16.31 -8.61 5.03
CA ASN A 19 15.27 -8.91 6.02
C ASN A 19 15.16 -7.88 7.15
N GLN A 20 15.50 -6.62 6.87
CA GLN A 20 15.51 -5.52 7.85
C GLN A 20 14.21 -4.71 7.84
N ILE A 21 13.46 -4.73 6.73
CA ILE A 21 12.32 -3.83 6.53
C ILE A 21 11.27 -3.92 7.64
N ALA A 22 10.83 -5.13 8.01
CA ALA A 22 9.79 -5.33 9.02
C ALA A 22 10.25 -4.86 10.41
N GLU A 23 11.54 -5.01 10.70
CA GLU A 23 12.13 -4.55 11.96
C GLU A 23 12.23 -3.03 12.02
N LYS A 24 12.54 -2.37 10.90
CA LYS A 24 12.49 -0.91 10.80
C LYS A 24 11.07 -0.37 11.03
N LEU A 25 10.06 -0.99 10.43
CA LEU A 25 8.65 -0.64 10.68
C LEU A 25 8.27 -0.90 12.13
N ARG A 26 8.69 -2.02 12.73
CA ARG A 26 8.45 -2.33 14.15
C ARG A 26 8.98 -1.25 15.07
N GLN A 27 10.21 -0.81 14.85
CA GLN A 27 10.83 0.24 15.66
C GLN A 27 10.07 1.56 15.52
N SER A 28 9.78 1.98 14.28
CA SER A 28 9.01 3.21 14.03
C SER A 28 7.60 3.14 14.63
N PHE A 29 6.94 1.99 14.53
CA PHE A 29 5.63 1.75 15.14
C PHE A 29 5.70 1.92 16.66
N LYS A 30 6.71 1.32 17.31
CA LYS A 30 6.92 1.42 18.75
C LYS A 30 7.15 2.87 19.18
N ASP A 31 8.01 3.58 18.48
CA ASP A 31 8.34 4.98 18.78
C ASP A 31 7.11 5.89 18.63
N MET A 32 6.27 5.62 17.63
CA MET A 32 5.08 6.42 17.34
C MET A 32 3.86 6.06 18.19
N ARG A 33 3.68 4.77 18.52
CA ARG A 33 2.46 4.25 19.17
C ARG A 33 2.67 3.86 20.63
N GLY A 34 3.91 3.84 21.12
CA GLY A 34 4.24 3.48 22.50
C GLY A 34 4.03 2.01 22.86
N ARG A 35 3.78 1.14 21.86
CA ARG A 35 3.56 -0.30 22.05
C ARG A 35 4.12 -1.10 20.87
N GLU A 36 4.33 -2.40 21.07
CA GLU A 36 4.73 -3.30 20.00
C GLU A 36 3.56 -3.57 19.02
N PRO A 37 3.83 -3.75 17.73
CA PRO A 37 2.85 -4.25 16.77
C PRO A 37 2.50 -5.72 17.05
N GLY A 38 1.36 -6.17 16.53
CA GLY A 38 0.95 -7.57 16.67
C GLY A 38 1.83 -8.52 15.85
N GLN A 39 1.89 -9.80 16.24
CA GLN A 39 2.65 -10.81 15.47
C GLN A 39 2.12 -10.98 14.04
N SER A 40 0.80 -10.92 13.85
CA SER A 40 0.17 -10.94 12.52
C SER A 40 0.53 -9.73 11.68
N GLU A 41 0.65 -8.55 12.29
CA GLU A 41 1.05 -7.29 11.63
C GLU A 41 2.52 -7.39 11.17
N LEU A 42 3.42 -7.83 12.05
CA LEU A 42 4.83 -8.09 11.69
C LEU A 42 4.96 -9.10 10.55
N GLN A 43 4.21 -10.19 10.61
CA GLN A 43 4.24 -11.21 9.56
C GLN A 43 3.68 -10.64 8.25
N SER A 44 2.65 -9.80 8.31
CA SER A 44 2.10 -9.14 7.13
C SER A 44 3.12 -8.24 6.44
N TRP A 45 3.87 -7.44 7.20
CA TRP A 45 4.93 -6.61 6.64
C TRP A 45 6.02 -7.46 5.99
N ARG A 46 6.48 -8.54 6.65
CA ARG A 46 7.50 -9.43 6.09
C ARG A 46 7.10 -10.02 4.74
N ASN A 47 5.85 -10.49 4.65
CA ASN A 47 5.35 -11.13 3.44
C ASN A 47 5.11 -10.11 2.32
N SER A 48 4.29 -9.10 2.58
CA SER A 48 3.81 -8.18 1.55
C SER A 48 4.93 -7.29 0.99
N LEU A 49 5.79 -6.76 1.87
CA LEU A 49 6.83 -5.81 1.46
C LEU A 49 7.94 -6.49 0.65
N ARG A 50 8.25 -7.76 0.95
CA ARG A 50 9.19 -8.54 0.13
C ARG A 50 8.67 -8.70 -1.28
N THR A 51 7.39 -9.02 -1.45
CA THR A 51 6.80 -9.17 -2.78
C THR A 51 6.73 -7.85 -3.54
N LEU A 52 6.43 -6.76 -2.84
CA LEU A 52 6.46 -5.41 -3.42
C LEU A 52 7.88 -5.03 -3.89
N ALA A 53 8.92 -5.28 -3.08
CA ALA A 53 10.30 -5.02 -3.44
C ALA A 53 10.75 -5.81 -4.68
N MET A 54 10.32 -7.07 -4.84
CA MET A 54 10.60 -7.85 -6.04
C MET A 54 10.02 -7.19 -7.30
N ILE A 55 8.81 -6.65 -7.22
CA ILE A 55 8.20 -5.91 -8.35
C ILE A 55 8.97 -4.63 -8.63
N PHE A 56 9.29 -3.84 -7.60
CA PHE A 56 10.02 -2.59 -7.79
C PHE A 56 11.40 -2.82 -8.41
N SER A 57 12.13 -3.83 -7.93
CA SER A 57 13.42 -4.26 -8.50
C SER A 57 13.27 -4.68 -9.97
N ARG A 58 12.30 -5.56 -10.28
CA ARG A 58 12.04 -6.01 -11.66
C ARG A 58 11.64 -4.87 -12.59
N ALA A 59 10.89 -3.89 -12.09
CA ALA A 59 10.48 -2.72 -12.85
C ALA A 59 11.58 -1.65 -12.99
N GLY A 60 12.75 -1.85 -12.35
CA GLY A 60 13.85 -0.88 -12.37
C GLY A 60 13.56 0.39 -11.58
N LEU A 61 12.62 0.34 -10.63
CA LEU A 61 12.28 1.47 -9.76
C LEU A 61 13.34 1.60 -8.67
N MET A 62 14.24 2.57 -8.81
CA MET A 62 15.37 2.77 -7.91
C MET A 62 15.33 4.12 -7.20
N ASN A 63 14.96 5.17 -7.94
CA ASN A 63 15.05 6.56 -7.48
C ASN A 63 13.74 7.10 -6.92
N GLN A 64 12.63 6.40 -7.18
CA GLN A 64 11.31 6.77 -6.67
C GLN A 64 11.32 6.71 -5.15
N GLY A 65 10.59 7.61 -4.51
CA GLY A 65 10.37 7.56 -3.07
C GLY A 65 9.30 6.53 -2.74
N VAL A 66 9.50 5.76 -1.68
CA VAL A 66 8.50 4.85 -1.13
C VAL A 66 8.21 5.26 0.31
N MET A 67 6.93 5.35 0.65
CA MET A 67 6.48 5.55 2.03
C MET A 67 5.55 4.39 2.40
N LEU A 68 5.76 3.79 3.57
CA LEU A 68 4.94 2.67 4.02
C LEU A 68 4.11 3.07 5.23
N GLU A 69 2.90 2.50 5.30
CA GLU A 69 1.94 2.72 6.39
C GLU A 69 1.67 4.22 6.58
N PHE A 70 1.38 4.90 5.47
CA PHE A 70 1.21 6.35 5.42
C PHE A 70 -0.20 6.74 5.89
N GLU A 71 -0.28 7.47 7.00
CA GLU A 71 -1.56 7.92 7.56
C GLU A 71 -2.17 9.06 6.73
N LEU A 72 -3.40 8.86 6.30
CA LEU A 72 -4.17 9.88 5.58
C LEU A 72 -4.65 10.98 6.54
N PRO A 73 -4.72 12.26 6.10
CA PRO A 73 -5.23 13.36 6.92
C PRO A 73 -6.62 13.05 7.46
N MET A 74 -6.91 13.54 8.67
CA MET A 74 -8.27 13.55 9.22
C MET A 74 -8.92 12.16 9.39
N THR A 75 -8.14 11.07 9.30
CA THR A 75 -8.64 9.70 9.43
C THR A 75 -7.66 8.84 10.21
N SER A 76 -8.12 7.65 10.65
CA SER A 76 -7.24 6.59 11.17
C SER A 76 -6.79 5.61 10.07
N THR A 77 -7.06 5.91 8.80
CA THR A 77 -6.77 5.03 7.67
C THR A 77 -5.33 5.24 7.21
N ARG A 78 -4.69 4.14 6.79
CA ARG A 78 -3.31 4.10 6.33
C ARG A 78 -3.27 3.57 4.89
N VAL A 79 -2.38 4.13 4.08
CA VAL A 79 -2.01 3.57 2.77
C VAL A 79 -0.83 2.64 3.01
N ASP A 80 -0.93 1.38 2.58
CA ASP A 80 0.14 0.39 2.80
C ASP A 80 1.45 0.83 2.16
N CYS A 81 1.40 1.29 0.91
CA CYS A 81 2.54 1.87 0.20
C CYS A 81 2.11 3.07 -0.64
N LEU A 82 2.79 4.20 -0.46
CA LEU A 82 2.72 5.36 -1.35
C LEU A 82 4.04 5.46 -2.11
N LEU A 83 3.99 5.22 -3.42
CA LEU A 83 5.13 5.36 -4.33
C LEU A 83 5.09 6.74 -4.97
N CYS A 84 6.13 7.55 -4.77
CA CYS A 84 6.22 8.93 -5.28
C CYS A 84 7.35 9.07 -6.28
N GLY A 85 7.11 9.82 -7.35
CA GLY A 85 8.12 10.12 -8.37
C GLY A 85 7.55 11.05 -9.42
N TYR A 86 7.94 10.81 -10.66
CA TYR A 86 7.48 11.57 -11.82
C TYR A 86 6.91 10.62 -12.86
N GLY A 87 5.81 11.03 -13.49
CA GLY A 87 5.27 10.36 -14.67
C GLY A 87 6.22 10.49 -15.85
N ALA A 88 5.94 9.73 -16.92
CA ALA A 88 6.71 9.82 -18.16
C ALA A 88 6.65 11.21 -18.83
N ASP A 89 5.62 12.00 -18.48
CA ASP A 89 5.43 13.40 -18.89
C ASP A 89 6.15 14.41 -17.98
N GLY A 90 6.92 13.94 -16.99
CA GLY A 90 7.63 14.79 -16.03
C GLY A 90 6.75 15.39 -14.94
N VAL A 91 5.48 14.98 -14.83
CA VAL A 91 4.57 15.49 -13.81
C VAL A 91 4.76 14.73 -12.49
N PRO A 92 4.91 15.42 -11.34
CA PRO A 92 4.93 14.77 -10.03
C PRO A 92 3.73 13.84 -9.88
N THR A 93 4.00 12.57 -9.56
CA THR A 93 2.99 11.53 -9.47
C THR A 93 3.21 10.68 -8.23
N ALA A 94 2.12 10.39 -7.52
CA ALA A 94 2.07 9.42 -6.45
C ALA A 94 1.11 8.28 -6.82
N VAL A 95 1.45 7.06 -6.43
CA VAL A 95 0.62 5.87 -6.58
C VAL A 95 0.37 5.28 -5.20
N ALA A 96 -0.90 5.30 -4.77
CA ALA A 96 -1.35 4.64 -3.54
C ALA A 96 -1.62 3.16 -3.84
N ILE A 97 -0.83 2.28 -3.23
CA ILE A 97 -0.87 0.84 -3.44
C ILE A 97 -1.43 0.19 -2.18
N GLU A 98 -2.58 -0.47 -2.30
CA GLU A 98 -3.14 -1.36 -1.27
C GLU A 98 -2.59 -2.77 -1.46
N LEU A 99 -2.06 -3.38 -0.40
CA LEU A 99 -1.49 -4.73 -0.42
C LEU A 99 -2.46 -5.72 0.24
N LYS A 100 -2.84 -6.77 -0.49
CA LYS A 100 -3.65 -7.84 0.08
C LYS A 100 -2.96 -9.19 -0.09
N GLN A 101 -2.96 -9.96 0.99
CA GLN A 101 -2.41 -11.31 1.02
C GLN A 101 -3.45 -12.39 0.65
N TRP A 102 -4.57 -12.01 0.03
CA TRP A 102 -5.68 -12.91 -0.26
C TRP A 102 -5.31 -13.93 -1.34
N THR A 103 -5.80 -15.16 -1.18
CA THR A 103 -5.58 -16.26 -2.12
C THR A 103 -6.73 -16.43 -3.11
N GLU A 104 -7.96 -16.17 -2.65
CA GLU A 104 -9.18 -16.30 -3.44
C GLU A 104 -10.28 -15.34 -2.93
N THR A 105 -11.25 -15.09 -3.80
CA THR A 105 -12.42 -14.23 -3.55
C THR A 105 -13.62 -14.81 -4.28
N GLU A 106 -14.81 -14.54 -3.76
CA GLU A 106 -16.09 -14.83 -4.40
C GLU A 106 -16.86 -13.52 -4.63
N GLU A 107 -17.82 -13.54 -5.57
CA GLU A 107 -18.72 -12.41 -5.79
C GLU A 107 -19.57 -12.18 -4.53
N SER A 108 -19.64 -10.93 -4.08
CA SER A 108 -20.52 -10.53 -2.98
C SER A 108 -21.85 -10.00 -3.53
N ALA A 109 -22.90 -10.08 -2.72
CA ALA A 109 -24.16 -9.38 -2.99
C ALA A 109 -24.08 -7.88 -2.65
N GLY A 110 -23.06 -7.45 -1.88
CA GLY A 110 -22.81 -6.06 -1.55
C GLY A 110 -22.23 -5.29 -2.73
N ASP A 111 -22.63 -4.02 -2.87
CA ASP A 111 -22.07 -3.16 -3.90
C ASP A 111 -20.60 -2.85 -3.59
N HIS A 112 -19.74 -2.96 -4.60
CA HIS A 112 -18.30 -2.78 -4.48
C HIS A 112 -17.61 -3.70 -3.45
N GLU A 113 -18.24 -4.82 -3.07
CA GLU A 113 -17.71 -5.78 -2.11
C GLU A 113 -17.31 -7.11 -2.77
N VAL A 114 -16.46 -7.87 -2.08
CA VAL A 114 -16.13 -9.26 -2.39
C VAL A 114 -16.16 -10.09 -1.12
N THR A 115 -16.54 -11.35 -1.26
CA THR A 115 -16.51 -12.30 -0.15
C THR A 115 -15.13 -12.96 -0.12
N THR A 116 -14.48 -12.97 1.05
CA THR A 116 -13.19 -13.66 1.22
C THR A 116 -13.00 -14.19 2.64
N PHE A 117 -12.12 -15.17 2.80
CA PHE A 117 -11.85 -15.80 4.09
C PHE A 117 -10.87 -14.94 4.92
N LEU A 118 -11.37 -14.36 6.01
CA LEU A 118 -10.62 -13.47 6.89
C LEU A 118 -10.84 -13.84 8.35
N ALA A 119 -9.74 -13.96 9.09
CA ALA A 119 -9.76 -14.22 10.53
C ALA A 119 -10.64 -15.42 10.93
N GLY A 120 -10.66 -16.48 10.13
CA GLY A 120 -11.35 -17.73 10.43
C GLY A 120 -12.78 -17.86 9.91
N CYS A 121 -13.30 -16.86 9.19
CA CYS A 121 -14.63 -16.95 8.56
C CYS A 121 -14.69 -16.23 7.21
N GLN A 122 -15.70 -16.58 6.40
CA GLN A 122 -16.05 -15.81 5.20
C GLN A 122 -16.65 -14.47 5.60
N ARG A 123 -16.23 -13.40 4.93
CA ARG A 123 -16.74 -12.04 5.16
C ARG A 123 -16.85 -11.29 3.86
N ASP A 124 -17.93 -10.54 3.73
CA ASP A 124 -18.04 -9.47 2.74
C ASP A 124 -17.17 -8.29 3.19
N VAL A 125 -16.32 -7.83 2.29
CA VAL A 125 -15.41 -6.72 2.51
C VAL A 125 -15.32 -5.87 1.25
N LEU A 126 -15.07 -4.58 1.44
CA LEU A 126 -14.85 -3.65 0.34
C LEU A 126 -13.75 -4.17 -0.61
N HIS A 127 -14.02 -4.13 -1.91
CA HIS A 127 -13.07 -4.56 -2.92
C HIS A 127 -11.75 -3.76 -2.80
N PRO A 128 -10.57 -4.40 -2.80
CA PRO A 128 -9.29 -3.71 -2.55
C PRO A 128 -9.01 -2.55 -3.50
N SER A 129 -9.43 -2.63 -4.77
CA SER A 129 -9.27 -1.52 -5.72
C SER A 129 -10.15 -0.31 -5.37
N VAL A 130 -11.32 -0.53 -4.80
CA VAL A 130 -12.22 0.53 -4.34
C VAL A 130 -11.63 1.20 -3.10
N GLN A 131 -11.11 0.39 -2.17
CA GLN A 131 -10.35 0.88 -1.01
C GLN A 131 -9.16 1.76 -1.44
N ALA A 132 -8.34 1.30 -2.40
CA ALA A 132 -7.22 2.07 -2.93
C ALA A 132 -7.67 3.38 -3.61
N GLY A 133 -8.76 3.33 -4.38
CA GLY A 133 -9.37 4.51 -5.02
C GLY A 133 -9.82 5.56 -4.01
N GLN A 134 -10.40 5.13 -2.87
CA GLN A 134 -10.78 6.03 -1.78
C GLN A 134 -9.57 6.75 -1.17
N TYR A 135 -8.39 6.10 -1.11
CA TYR A 135 -7.17 6.78 -0.67
C TYR A 135 -6.73 7.88 -1.63
N ALA A 136 -6.71 7.59 -2.93
CA ALA A 136 -6.34 8.57 -3.94
C ALA A 136 -7.30 9.76 -3.97
N MET A 137 -8.60 9.54 -3.73
CA MET A 137 -9.57 10.61 -3.56
C MET A 137 -9.20 11.48 -2.35
N ARG A 138 -9.04 10.88 -1.16
CA ARG A 138 -8.69 11.62 0.06
C ARG A 138 -7.38 12.40 -0.05
N LEU A 139 -6.36 11.84 -0.70
CA LEU A 139 -5.09 12.54 -0.93
C LEU A 139 -5.30 13.78 -1.81
N ARG A 140 -6.04 13.64 -2.91
CA ARG A 140 -6.34 14.77 -3.81
C ARG A 140 -7.13 15.88 -3.11
N ASP A 141 -8.07 15.51 -2.25
CA ASP A 141 -8.96 16.46 -1.60
C ASP A 141 -8.32 17.18 -0.39
N HIS A 142 -7.33 16.56 0.26
CA HIS A 142 -6.86 17.02 1.58
C HIS A 142 -5.34 17.18 1.72
N HIS A 143 -4.53 16.68 0.77
CA HIS A 143 -3.08 16.86 0.85
C HIS A 143 -2.66 18.06 -0.01
N GLU A 144 -2.05 19.07 0.62
CA GLU A 144 -1.67 20.34 -0.04
C GLU A 144 -0.85 20.14 -1.32
N ALA A 145 0.12 19.23 -1.33
CA ALA A 145 0.89 18.86 -2.54
C ALA A 145 0.03 18.47 -3.76
N CYS A 146 -1.24 18.10 -3.58
CA CYS A 146 -2.14 17.72 -4.67
C CYS A 146 -2.95 18.90 -5.26
N TYR A 147 -2.90 20.10 -4.65
CA TYR A 147 -3.69 21.25 -5.12
C TYR A 147 -3.05 22.63 -4.92
N ALA A 148 -2.13 22.79 -3.97
CA ALA A 148 -1.56 24.08 -3.58
C ALA A 148 -0.30 24.45 -4.38
N ASP A 149 0.42 23.47 -4.93
CA ASP A 149 1.65 23.67 -5.68
C ASP A 149 1.37 24.11 -7.13
N LEU A 150 2.32 24.85 -7.74
CA LEU A 150 2.25 25.25 -9.16
C LEU A 150 2.17 24.06 -10.12
N ASN A 151 2.74 22.91 -9.72
CA ASN A 151 2.66 21.65 -10.45
C ASN A 151 2.20 20.55 -9.49
N PRO A 152 0.88 20.42 -9.27
CA PRO A 152 0.34 19.56 -8.22
C PRO A 152 0.62 18.08 -8.51
N VAL A 153 0.83 17.32 -7.44
CA VAL A 153 1.04 15.87 -7.50
C VAL A 153 -0.24 15.20 -7.98
N ARG A 154 -0.14 14.47 -9.10
CA ARG A 154 -1.20 13.57 -9.56
C ARG A 154 -1.21 12.32 -8.70
N VAL A 155 -2.39 11.87 -8.28
CA VAL A 155 -2.52 10.67 -7.46
C VAL A 155 -3.28 9.59 -8.22
N ALA A 156 -2.62 8.46 -8.44
CA ALA A 156 -3.23 7.22 -8.91
C ALA A 156 -3.34 6.21 -7.76
N ALA A 157 -4.10 5.14 -7.97
CA ALA A 157 -4.20 4.05 -7.01
C ALA A 157 -4.28 2.69 -7.70
N CYS A 158 -3.77 1.66 -7.02
CA CYS A 158 -3.98 0.28 -7.41
C CYS A 158 -4.01 -0.64 -6.18
N ALA A 159 -4.56 -1.83 -6.38
CA ALA A 159 -4.46 -2.90 -5.39
C ALA A 159 -3.56 -4.00 -5.93
N TYR A 160 -2.74 -4.58 -5.06
CA TYR A 160 -1.87 -5.70 -5.38
C TYR A 160 -2.18 -6.90 -4.48
N LEU A 161 -2.86 -7.89 -5.06
CA LEU A 161 -3.24 -9.13 -4.40
C LEU A 161 -2.18 -10.19 -4.69
N HIS A 162 -1.12 -10.22 -3.89
CA HIS A 162 0.12 -10.91 -4.27
C HIS A 162 0.13 -12.43 -4.05
N ASN A 163 -0.89 -12.97 -3.39
CA ASN A 163 -1.09 -14.41 -3.23
C ASN A 163 -2.27 -14.92 -4.08
N TYR A 164 -2.91 -14.04 -4.86
CA TYR A 164 -4.15 -14.39 -5.55
C TYR A 164 -3.88 -15.29 -6.73
N ILE A 165 -4.62 -16.39 -6.80
CA ILE A 165 -4.56 -17.32 -7.93
C ILE A 165 -5.70 -16.94 -8.88
N ALA A 166 -5.33 -16.32 -10.01
CA ALA A 166 -6.29 -15.99 -11.05
C ALA A 166 -6.93 -17.28 -11.59
N ARG A 167 -8.22 -17.47 -11.31
CA ARG A 167 -9.04 -18.49 -11.98
C ARG A 167 -9.57 -17.88 -13.28
N GLU A 168 -9.59 -18.65 -14.38
CA GLU A 168 -9.90 -18.19 -15.75
C GLU A 168 -11.24 -17.44 -15.91
N HIS A 169 -12.12 -17.46 -14.89
CA HIS A 169 -13.42 -16.82 -14.90
C HIS A 169 -13.50 -15.47 -14.16
N ALA A 170 -12.44 -15.02 -13.47
CA ALA A 170 -12.46 -13.80 -12.65
C ALA A 170 -12.01 -12.54 -13.44
N ARG A 171 -12.60 -12.31 -14.62
CA ARG A 171 -12.47 -11.03 -15.35
C ARG A 171 -13.79 -10.30 -15.35
N ARG A 172 -14.16 -9.66 -14.24
CA ARG A 172 -15.10 -8.54 -14.19
C ARG A 172 -14.63 -7.53 -13.18
#